data_AF-A0A1F9HN52-F1
#
_entry.id   AF-A0A1F9HN52-F1
#
_cell.length_a   1.000
_cell.length_b   1.000
_cell.length_c   1.000
_cell.angle_alpha   90.00
_cell.angle_beta   90.00
_cell.angle_gamma   90.00
#
_symmetry.space_group_name_H-M   'P 1'
#
loop_
_entity.id
_entity.type
_entity.pdbx_description
1 polymer ?
#
loop_
_entity_poly.entity_id
_entity_poly.type
_entity_poly.pdbx_seq_one_letter_code
_entity_poly.pdbx_strand_id
1 'polypeptide(L)'
;MLKIFFDRFSKVVYAMEALGVFFTLGWLWKMFQNPPSLLIKILMSLYILEYLLSRFFASTRWHKQAQRYEGIELHFKKIMIPTSYILAIVSGIGFFTGTTFLLWFAIFVMGVISYVNITLLYLHYKDKNKTPVNYYSHTKYIK
;
A
#
# COMPACT_ATOMS: atom_id res chain seq x y z
N MET A 1 -18.41 -9.48 -11.78
CA MET A 1 -17.99 -8.08 -12.03
C MET A 1 -17.22 -7.47 -10.85
N LEU A 2 -17.63 -7.62 -9.60
CA LEU A 2 -16.94 -7.04 -8.41
C LEU A 2 -15.46 -7.44 -8.26
N LYS A 3 -15.08 -8.66 -8.69
CA LYS A 3 -13.68 -9.14 -8.62
C LYS A 3 -12.68 -8.18 -9.27
N ILE A 4 -13.08 -7.41 -10.28
CA ILE A 4 -12.20 -6.45 -10.96
C ILE A 4 -11.77 -5.32 -10.00
N PHE A 5 -12.59 -4.92 -9.04
CA PHE A 5 -12.26 -3.84 -8.09
C PHE A 5 -11.40 -4.32 -6.91
N PHE A 6 -11.46 -5.63 -6.61
CA PHE A 6 -10.81 -6.25 -5.44
C PHE A 6 -9.68 -7.21 -5.80
N ASP A 7 -9.34 -7.33 -7.08
CA ASP A 7 -8.17 -8.08 -7.53
C ASP A 7 -7.00 -7.11 -7.67
N ARG A 8 -5.92 -7.36 -6.92
CA ARG A 8 -4.71 -6.54 -7.00
C ARG A 8 -4.11 -6.55 -8.40
N PHE A 9 -4.28 -7.65 -9.14
CA PHE A 9 -3.76 -7.80 -10.49
C PHE A 9 -4.67 -7.16 -11.55
N SER A 10 -5.80 -6.58 -11.15
CA SER A 10 -6.68 -5.85 -12.06
C SER A 10 -6.01 -4.56 -12.56
N LYS A 11 -6.27 -4.22 -13.82
CA LYS A 11 -5.85 -2.93 -14.41
C LYS A 11 -6.42 -1.73 -13.67
N VAL A 12 -7.60 -1.87 -13.04
CA VAL A 12 -8.27 -0.79 -12.30
C VAL A 12 -7.43 -0.36 -11.10
N VAL A 13 -6.95 -1.31 -10.29
CA VAL A 13 -6.15 -0.98 -9.11
C VAL A 13 -4.83 -0.32 -9.50
N TYR A 14 -4.19 -0.75 -10.59
CA TYR A 14 -3.01 -0.09 -11.14
C TYR A 14 -3.30 1.33 -11.64
N ALA A 15 -4.43 1.54 -12.32
CA ALA A 15 -4.84 2.86 -12.76
C ALA A 15 -5.10 3.79 -11.57
N MET A 16 -5.74 3.30 -10.51
CA MET A 16 -5.96 4.06 -9.28
C MET A 16 -4.64 4.42 -8.59
N GLU A 17 -3.69 3.49 -8.52
CA GLU A 17 -2.35 3.79 -8.00
C GLU A 17 -1.67 4.89 -8.81
N ALA A 18 -1.67 4.78 -10.14
CA ALA A 18 -1.05 5.76 -11.03
C ALA A 18 -1.70 7.14 -10.91
N LEU A 19 -3.03 7.20 -10.88
CA LEU A 19 -3.79 8.43 -10.65
C LEU A 19 -3.48 9.05 -9.28
N GLY A 20 -3.44 8.22 -8.24
CA GLY A 20 -3.09 8.65 -6.89
C GLY A 20 -1.70 9.25 -6.82
N VAL A 21 -0.69 8.60 -7.42
CA VAL A 21 0.67 9.15 -7.51
C VAL A 21 0.68 10.47 -8.28
N PHE A 22 0.02 10.53 -9.43
CA PHE A 22 -0.06 11.74 -10.24
C PHE A 22 -0.66 12.92 -9.47
N PHE A 23 -1.80 12.71 -8.80
CA PHE A 23 -2.43 13.75 -7.99
C PHE A 23 -1.59 14.13 -6.77
N THR A 24 -0.88 13.17 -6.16
CA THR A 24 0.02 13.45 -5.04
C THR A 24 1.14 14.40 -5.46
N LEU A 25 1.78 14.13 -6.61
CA LEU A 25 2.83 14.99 -7.17
C LEU A 25 2.28 16.38 -7.54
N GLY A 26 1.11 16.43 -8.18
CA GLY A 26 0.45 17.69 -8.50
C GLY A 26 0.08 18.50 -7.25
N TRP A 27 -0.33 17.83 -6.17
CA TRP A 27 -0.67 18.49 -4.91
C TRP A 27 0.57 19.03 -4.19
N LEU A 28 1.67 18.26 -4.18
CA LEU A 28 2.98 18.72 -3.70
C LEU A 28 3.45 19.95 -4.48
N TRP A 29 3.31 19.95 -5.80
CA TRP A 29 3.67 21.10 -6.63
C TRP A 29 2.89 22.36 -6.23
N LYS A 30 1.58 22.25 -5.99
CA LYS A 30 0.76 23.36 -5.46
C LYS A 30 1.24 23.83 -4.09
N MET A 31 1.63 22.90 -3.22
CA MET A 31 2.18 23.22 -1.89
C MET A 31 3.56 23.89 -1.96
N PHE A 32 4.36 23.65 -2.99
CA PHE A 32 5.61 24.39 -3.19
C PHE A 32 5.36 25.85 -3.56
N GLN A 33 4.33 26.12 -4.36
CA GLN A 33 3.95 27.48 -4.74
C GLN A 33 3.31 28.23 -3.57
N ASN A 34 2.47 27.56 -2.79
CA ASN A 34 1.81 28.12 -1.61
C ASN A 34 2.19 27.28 -0.38
N PRO A 35 3.31 27.63 0.30
CA PRO A 35 3.88 26.80 1.36
C PRO A 35 2.88 26.62 2.51
N PRO A 36 2.45 25.39 2.81
CA PRO A 36 1.51 25.14 3.89
C PRO A 36 2.23 25.20 5.24
N SER A 37 1.44 25.11 6.33
CA SER A 37 1.98 25.03 7.69
C SER A 37 2.90 23.83 7.88
N LEU A 38 3.83 23.92 8.85
CA LEU A 38 4.77 22.83 9.17
C LEU A 38 4.04 21.50 9.45
N LEU A 39 2.90 21.56 10.15
CA LEU A 39 2.08 20.39 10.45
C LEU A 39 1.64 19.66 9.18
N ILE A 40 1.15 20.38 8.17
CA ILE A 40 0.71 19.79 6.90
C ILE A 40 1.89 19.14 6.17
N LYS A 41 3.08 19.75 6.21
CA LYS A 41 4.29 19.15 5.62
C LYS A 41 4.64 17.82 6.28
N ILE A 42 4.53 17.74 7.61
CA ILE A 42 4.77 16.51 8.37
C ILE A 42 3.73 15.44 7.98
N LEU A 43 2.44 15.79 7.96
CA LEU A 43 1.37 14.87 7.57
C LEU A 43 1.57 14.35 6.13
N MET A 44 1.87 15.23 5.18
CA MET A 44 2.12 14.85 3.80
C MET A 44 3.34 13.93 3.67
N SER A 45 4.40 14.21 4.44
CA SER A 45 5.60 13.36 4.49
C SER A 45 5.28 11.97 5.03
N LEU A 46 4.52 11.87 6.13
CA LEU A 46 4.07 10.60 6.70
C LEU A 46 3.21 9.81 5.71
N TYR A 47 2.25 10.48 5.07
CA TYR A 47 1.36 9.89 4.08
C TYR A 47 2.14 9.28 2.90
N ILE A 48 3.12 10.01 2.37
CA ILE A 48 3.99 9.51 1.29
C ILE A 48 4.87 8.36 1.79
N LEU A 49 5.42 8.47 3.00
CA LEU A 49 6.26 7.43 3.59
C LEU A 49 5.49 6.10 3.76
N GLU A 50 4.28 6.13 4.29
CA GLU A 50 3.43 4.95 4.45
C GLU A 50 3.07 4.29 3.11
N TYR A 51 2.82 5.09 2.08
CA TYR A 51 2.64 4.58 0.71
C TYR A 51 3.91 3.88 0.21
N LEU A 52 5.07 4.53 0.35
CA LEU A 52 6.35 3.95 -0.09
C LEU A 52 6.71 2.68 0.67
N LEU A 53 6.45 2.63 1.98
CA LEU A 53 6.62 1.42 2.80
C LEU A 53 5.71 0.29 2.33
N SER A 54 4.43 0.58 2.12
CA SER A 54 3.47 -0.41 1.59
C SER A 54 3.92 -0.93 0.22
N ARG A 55 4.39 -0.04 -0.67
CA ARG A 55 4.89 -0.40 -1.99
C ARG A 55 6.15 -1.24 -1.91
N PHE A 56 7.08 -0.89 -1.02
CA PHE A 56 8.28 -1.64 -0.74
C PHE A 56 7.93 -3.06 -0.31
N PHE A 57 7.09 -3.22 0.71
CA PHE A 57 6.64 -4.54 1.18
C PHE A 57 5.97 -5.37 0.08
N ALA A 58 5.15 -4.74 -0.75
CA ALA A 58 4.47 -5.40 -1.86
C ALA A 58 5.40 -5.78 -3.02
N SER A 59 6.57 -5.15 -3.16
CA SER A 59 7.53 -5.41 -4.24
C SER A 59 8.59 -6.44 -3.87
N THR A 60 8.95 -6.48 -2.58
CA THR A 60 9.98 -7.37 -2.04
C THR A 60 9.57 -8.84 -2.15
N ARG A 61 10.51 -9.69 -2.55
CA ARG A 61 10.32 -11.15 -2.55
C ARG A 61 10.69 -11.68 -1.18
N TRP A 62 9.68 -12.04 -0.39
CA TRP A 62 9.86 -12.47 1.01
C TRP A 62 10.22 -13.95 1.13
N HIS A 63 9.63 -14.79 0.27
CA HIS A 63 9.94 -16.22 0.22
C HIS A 63 10.73 -16.54 -1.05
N LYS A 64 12.03 -16.84 -0.90
CA LYS A 64 12.89 -17.23 -2.05
C LYS A 64 12.56 -18.63 -2.58
N GLN A 65 12.09 -19.51 -1.70
CA GLN A 65 11.83 -20.94 -1.97
C GLN A 65 10.43 -21.19 -2.54
N ALA A 66 9.54 -20.19 -2.47
CA ALA A 66 8.13 -20.31 -2.82
C ALA A 66 7.82 -19.57 -4.14
N GLN A 67 6.65 -19.84 -4.72
CA GLN A 67 6.19 -19.06 -5.87
C GLN A 67 5.88 -17.62 -5.46
N ARG A 68 5.91 -16.71 -6.43
CA ARG A 68 5.53 -15.31 -6.19
C ARG A 68 4.08 -15.26 -5.69
N TYR A 69 3.83 -14.35 -4.75
CA TYR A 69 2.50 -14.10 -4.17
C TYR A 69 1.97 -15.26 -3.31
N GLU A 70 2.86 -15.86 -2.51
CA GLU A 70 2.53 -16.83 -1.47
C GLU A 70 2.87 -16.28 -0.07
N GLY A 71 2.20 -16.79 0.96
CA GLY A 71 2.39 -16.37 2.35
C GLY A 71 2.18 -14.87 2.58
N ILE A 72 3.12 -14.24 3.28
CA ILE A 72 3.05 -12.80 3.59
C ILE A 72 3.17 -11.93 2.33
N GLU A 73 3.77 -12.44 1.25
CA GLU A 73 3.89 -11.70 -0.01
C GLU A 73 2.52 -11.47 -0.65
N LEU A 74 1.60 -12.44 -0.53
CA LEU A 74 0.22 -12.27 -0.99
C LEU A 74 -0.51 -11.19 -0.18
N HIS A 75 -0.30 -11.17 1.14
CA HIS A 75 -0.89 -10.17 2.02
C HIS A 75 -0.43 -8.75 1.63
N PHE A 76 0.88 -8.55 1.50
CA PHE A 76 1.43 -7.26 1.08
C PHE A 76 1.01 -6.87 -0.34
N LYS A 77 0.78 -7.83 -1.25
CA LYS A 77 0.15 -7.50 -2.52
C LYS A 77 -1.28 -7.03 -2.37
N LYS A 78 -2.11 -7.73 -1.59
CA LYS A 78 -3.52 -7.38 -1.40
C LYS A 78 -3.70 -6.04 -0.71
N ILE A 79 -2.83 -5.68 0.23
CA ILE A 79 -2.95 -4.43 0.97
C ILE A 79 -2.76 -3.19 0.08
N MET A 80 -2.07 -3.36 -1.04
CA MET A 80 -1.95 -2.28 -1.99
C MET A 80 -3.28 -1.91 -2.66
N ILE A 81 -4.32 -2.76 -2.61
CA ILE A 81 -5.65 -2.41 -3.11
C ILE A 81 -6.22 -1.22 -2.33
N PRO A 82 -6.48 -1.32 -1.00
CA PRO A 82 -6.95 -0.17 -0.25
C PRO A 82 -5.95 0.99 -0.27
N THR A 83 -4.63 0.75 -0.22
CA THR A 83 -3.64 1.83 -0.34
C THR A 83 -3.78 2.62 -1.64
N SER A 84 -3.96 1.95 -2.78
CA SER A 84 -4.13 2.61 -4.08
C SER A 84 -5.43 3.43 -4.15
N TYR A 85 -6.52 2.96 -3.56
CA TYR A 85 -7.78 3.73 -3.50
C TYR A 85 -7.68 4.93 -2.56
N ILE A 86 -7.10 4.75 -1.37
CA ILE A 86 -6.84 5.85 -0.43
C ILE A 86 -5.95 6.89 -1.10
N LEU A 87 -4.91 6.46 -1.82
CA LEU A 87 -4.02 7.34 -2.57
C LEU A 87 -4.76 8.15 -3.63
N ALA A 88 -5.58 7.50 -4.46
CA ALA A 88 -6.34 8.16 -5.51
C ALA A 88 -7.35 9.19 -4.95
N ILE A 89 -8.13 8.79 -3.95
CA ILE A 89 -9.22 9.61 -3.41
C ILE A 89 -8.67 10.81 -2.65
N VAL A 90 -7.74 10.58 -1.71
CA VAL A 90 -7.22 11.62 -0.82
C VAL A 90 -6.40 12.62 -1.63
N SER A 91 -5.48 12.15 -2.48
CA SER A 91 -4.68 13.04 -3.31
C SER A 91 -5.49 13.74 -4.39
N GLY A 92 -6.49 13.08 -4.97
CA GLY A 92 -7.41 13.70 -5.93
C GLY A 92 -8.19 14.85 -5.30
N ILE A 93 -8.88 14.60 -4.18
CA ILE A 93 -9.65 15.63 -3.48
C ILE A 93 -8.71 16.75 -2.98
N GLY A 94 -7.56 16.40 -2.40
CA GLY A 94 -6.56 17.36 -1.95
C GLY A 94 -6.03 18.24 -3.08
N PHE A 95 -5.76 17.64 -4.25
CA PHE A 95 -5.30 18.38 -5.43
C PHE A 95 -6.36 19.38 -5.94
N PHE A 96 -7.63 18.99 -6.03
CA PHE A 96 -8.67 19.85 -6.60
C PHE A 96 -9.19 20.91 -5.63
N THR A 97 -9.33 20.56 -4.35
CA THR A 97 -9.97 21.44 -3.34
C THR A 97 -8.98 22.12 -2.40
N GLY A 98 -7.74 21.64 -2.34
CA GLY A 98 -6.75 22.07 -1.35
C GLY A 98 -7.00 21.57 0.07
N THR A 99 -8.08 20.81 0.32
CA THR A 99 -8.40 20.33 1.67
C THR A 99 -7.39 19.31 2.17
N THR A 100 -6.93 19.49 3.42
CA THR A 100 -6.01 18.57 4.09
C THR A 100 -6.71 17.69 5.12
N PHE A 101 -8.03 17.84 5.30
CA PHE A 101 -8.79 17.07 6.28
C PHE A 101 -8.66 15.56 6.05
N LEU A 102 -8.75 15.13 4.79
CA LEU A 102 -8.65 13.72 4.43
C LEU A 102 -7.26 13.10 4.65
N LEU A 103 -6.20 13.91 4.75
CA LEU A 103 -4.86 13.40 5.07
C LEU A 103 -4.83 12.73 6.45
N TRP A 104 -5.52 13.32 7.44
CA TRP A 104 -5.58 12.74 8.79
C TRP A 104 -6.21 11.35 8.78
N PHE A 105 -7.33 11.22 8.07
CA PHE A 105 -8.01 9.94 7.93
C PHE A 105 -7.14 8.94 7.16
N ALA A 106 -6.47 9.38 6.10
CA ALA A 106 -5.58 8.55 5.30
C ALA A 106 -4.43 7.98 6.13
N ILE A 107 -3.74 8.84 6.88
CA ILE A 107 -2.60 8.47 7.75
C ILE A 107 -3.07 7.53 8.86
N PHE A 108 -4.24 7.77 9.46
CA PHE A 108 -4.76 6.85 10.47
C PHE A 108 -4.99 5.44 9.90
N VAL A 109 -5.67 5.34 8.77
CA VAL A 109 -5.99 4.04 8.13
C VAL A 109 -4.72 3.36 7.61
N MET A 110 -3.84 4.10 6.94
CA MET A 110 -2.57 3.59 6.42
C MET A 110 -1.58 3.25 7.54
N GLY A 111 -1.64 3.94 8.68
CA GLY A 111 -0.91 3.64 9.89
C GLY A 111 -1.33 2.31 10.51
N VAL A 112 -2.64 2.03 10.61
CA VAL A 112 -3.15 0.72 11.06
C VAL A 112 -2.70 -0.40 10.12
N ILE A 113 -2.79 -0.17 8.81
CA ILE A 113 -2.27 -1.08 7.78
C ILE A 113 -0.77 -1.35 7.97
N SER A 114 0.01 -0.29 8.19
CA SER A 114 1.45 -0.38 8.37
C SER A 114 1.82 -1.12 9.65
N TYR A 115 1.09 -0.89 10.75
CA TYR A 115 1.25 -1.62 12.00
C TYR A 115 1.07 -3.13 11.79
N VAL A 116 -0.03 -3.55 11.16
CA VAL A 116 -0.28 -4.97 10.85
C VAL A 116 0.84 -5.55 9.98
N ASN A 117 1.31 -4.81 8.97
CA ASN A 117 2.41 -5.25 8.12
C ASN A 117 3.71 -5.44 8.89
N ILE A 118 4.04 -4.53 9.80
CA ILE A 118 5.24 -4.63 10.66
C ILE A 118 5.13 -5.84 11.59
N THR A 119 3.95 -6.11 12.17
CA THR A 119 3.74 -7.30 13.00
C THR A 119 3.94 -8.58 12.19
N LEU A 120 3.38 -8.67 10.98
CA LEU A 120 3.57 -9.83 10.10
C LEU A 120 5.04 -10.02 9.72
N LEU A 121 5.75 -8.93 9.45
CA LEU A 121 7.18 -8.95 9.14
C LEU A 121 8.01 -9.41 10.35
N TYR A 122 7.70 -8.90 11.54
CA TYR A 122 8.33 -9.36 12.79
C TYR A 122 8.14 -10.87 13.00
N LEU A 123 6.92 -11.38 12.83
CA LEU A 123 6.64 -12.82 12.94
C LEU A 123 7.39 -13.62 11.88
N HIS A 124 7.43 -13.14 10.63
CA HIS A 124 8.16 -13.80 9.54
C HIS A 124 9.66 -13.94 9.81
N TYR A 125 10.30 -12.92 10.41
CA TYR A 125 11.72 -12.99 10.76
C TYR A 125 11.99 -13.84 12.00
N LYS A 126 11.02 -13.97 12.91
CA LYS A 126 11.12 -14.81 14.11
C LYS A 126 10.91 -16.29 13.81
N ASP A 127 10.16 -16.60 12.75
CA ASP A 127 9.88 -17.98 12.37
C ASP A 127 11.15 -18.68 11.86
N LYS A 128 11.43 -19.86 12.41
CA LYS A 128 12.55 -20.71 11.97
C LYS A 128 12.23 -21.36 10.62
N ASN A 129 10.95 -21.61 10.35
CA ASN A 129 10.51 -22.18 9.09
C ASN A 129 10.02 -21.09 8.14
N LYS A 130 10.75 -20.88 7.04
CA LYS A 130 10.42 -19.86 6.03
C LYS A 130 9.52 -20.37 4.91
N THR A 131 8.99 -21.60 5.01
CA THR A 131 8.00 -22.07 4.03
C THR A 131 6.65 -21.39 4.27
N PRO A 132 6.02 -20.81 3.24
CA PRO A 132 4.72 -20.17 3.41
C PRO A 132 3.62 -21.21 3.63
N VAL A 133 2.58 -20.83 4.39
CA VAL A 133 1.47 -21.73 4.77
C VAL A 133 0.77 -22.36 3.56
N ASN A 134 0.70 -21.64 2.44
CA ASN A 134 0.08 -22.11 1.19
C ASN A 134 1.07 -22.76 0.21
N TYR A 135 2.32 -23.02 0.61
CA TYR A 135 3.30 -23.69 -0.24
C TYR A 135 2.81 -25.07 -0.70
N TYR A 136 2.20 -25.84 0.20
CA TYR A 136 1.76 -27.22 -0.07
C TYR A 136 0.37 -27.32 -0.70
N SER A 137 -0.43 -26.26 -0.70
CA SER A 137 -1.77 -26.27 -1.30
C SER A 137 -1.75 -26.13 -2.83
N HIS A 138 -0.64 -25.67 -3.41
CA HIS A 138 -0.42 -25.65 -4.85
C HIS A 138 0.33 -26.89 -5.37
N THR A 139 0.94 -27.66 -4.46
CA THR A 139 1.61 -28.92 -4.78
C THR A 139 0.56 -29.99 -5.05
N LYS A 140 0.27 -30.17 -6.35
CA LYS A 140 -0.51 -31.28 -6.93
C LYS A 140 0.12 -32.68 -6.71
N TYR A 141 0.85 -32.88 -5.62
CA TYR A 141 1.60 -34.10 -5.30
C TYR A 141 1.34 -34.54 -3.85
N ILE A 142 0.09 -34.87 -3.57
CA ILE A 142 -0.20 -36.19 -2.98
C ILE A 142 -0.43 -37.08 -4.20
N LYS A 143 0.64 -37.68 -4.71
CA LYS A 143 0.60 -38.84 -5.59
C LYS A 143 1.62 -39.82 -5.05
#